data_AF-A0AAD5L464-F1
#
_entry.id   AF-A0AAD5L464-F1
#
_cell.length_a   1.000
_cell.length_b   1.000
_cell.length_c   1.000
_cell.angle_alpha   90.00
_cell.angle_beta   90.00
_cell.angle_gamma   90.00
#
_symmetry.space_group_name_H-M   'P 1'
#
loop_
_entity.id
_entity.type
_entity.pdbx_description
1 polymer ?
#
loop_
_entity_poly.entity_id
_entity_poly.type
_entity_poly.pdbx_seq_one_letter_code
_entity_poly.pdbx_strand_id
1 'polypeptide(L)'
;MVHPNDMVIGGWDISSLNLGDAMKRAEVLDYDLQRQLYPMMKDIKPLPSIYYPDFIAANQADRADNVLKGSKQENLEQIRKQIPLLGHH
;
A
#
# COMPACT_ATOMS: atom_id res chain seq x y z
N MET A 1 4.68 -15.80 21.77
CA MET A 1 4.18 -15.44 20.42
C MET A 1 3.76 -13.98 20.45
N VAL A 2 3.93 -13.24 19.36
CA VAL A 2 3.53 -11.82 19.28
C VAL A 2 2.01 -11.73 19.12
N HIS A 3 1.38 -10.75 19.79
CA HIS A 3 -0.06 -10.52 19.68
C HIS A 3 -0.36 -9.57 18.51
N PRO A 4 -1.40 -9.81 17.67
CA PRO A 4 -1.67 -8.98 16.49
C PRO A 4 -1.91 -7.49 16.78
N ASN A 5 -2.48 -7.16 17.96
CA ASN A 5 -2.72 -5.77 18.36
C ASN A 5 -1.44 -4.96 18.57
N ASP A 6 -0.28 -5.61 18.69
CA ASP A 6 1.00 -4.94 18.88
C ASP A 6 1.72 -4.72 17.53
N MET A 7 1.08 -5.07 16.40
CA MET A 7 1.64 -4.91 15.06
C MET A 7 1.41 -3.49 14.54
N VAL A 8 2.50 -2.82 14.18
CA VAL A 8 2.45 -1.62 13.33
C VAL A 8 2.56 -2.05 11.88
N ILE A 9 1.59 -1.65 11.06
CA ILE A 9 1.47 -2.09 9.66
C ILE A 9 1.66 -0.89 8.74
N GLY A 10 2.67 -0.99 7.87
CA GLY A 10 2.90 -0.09 6.74
C GLY A 10 3.25 -0.90 5.50
N GLY A 11 3.40 -0.25 4.35
CA GLY A 11 3.81 -0.95 3.13
C GLY A 11 3.72 -0.11 1.86
N TRP A 12 3.82 -0.81 0.74
CA TRP A 12 3.85 -0.24 -0.60
C TRP A 12 2.75 -0.85 -1.47
N ASP A 13 2.21 -0.05 -2.38
CA ASP A 13 1.25 -0.48 -3.39
C ASP A 13 1.47 0.33 -4.67
N ILE A 14 1.22 -0.27 -5.83
CA ILE A 14 1.27 0.43 -7.12
C ILE A 14 0.06 1.36 -7.31
N SER A 15 -0.99 1.21 -6.48
CA SER A 15 -2.16 2.07 -6.43
C SER A 15 -2.06 3.08 -5.28
N SER A 16 -2.47 4.33 -5.53
CA SER A 16 -2.40 5.43 -4.57
C SER A 16 -3.57 5.49 -3.57
N LEU A 17 -4.52 4.55 -3.65
CA LEU A 17 -5.69 4.53 -2.77
C LEU A 17 -5.28 4.40 -1.30
N ASN A 18 -5.91 5.20 -0.45
CA ASN A 18 -5.82 5.00 1.00
C ASN A 18 -6.53 3.68 1.40
N LEU A 19 -6.21 3.15 2.58
CA LEU A 19 -6.78 1.89 3.04
C LEU A 19 -8.30 1.93 3.22
N GLY A 20 -8.88 3.09 3.52
CA GLY A 20 -10.33 3.26 3.63
C GLY A 20 -11.06 3.04 2.30
N ASP A 21 -10.55 3.63 1.22
CA ASP A 21 -11.13 3.47 -0.13
C ASP A 21 -10.75 2.11 -0.73
N ALA A 22 -9.56 1.59 -0.43
CA ALA A 22 -9.17 0.23 -0.79
C ALA A 22 -10.08 -0.81 -0.15
N MET A 23 -10.46 -0.62 1.12
CA MET A 23 -11.41 -1.48 1.84
C MET A 23 -12.77 -1.50 1.17
N LYS A 24 -13.31 -0.33 0.78
CA LYS A 24 -14.56 -0.24 0.02
C LYS A 24 -14.48 -0.98 -1.31
N ARG A 25 -13.38 -0.79 -2.06
CA ARG A 25 -13.13 -1.46 -3.34
C ARG A 25 -13.00 -2.97 -3.23
N ALA A 26 -12.51 -3.47 -2.08
CA ALA A 26 -12.29 -4.89 -1.87
C ALA A 26 -13.59 -5.66 -1.57
N GLU A 27 -14.63 -4.99 -1.08
CA GLU A 27 -15.94 -5.57 -0.79
C GLU A 27 -15.90 -6.82 0.14
N VAL A 28 -14.91 -6.88 1.04
CA VAL A 28 -14.71 -8.03 1.95
C VAL A 28 -15.46 -7.87 3.27
N LEU A 29 -15.44 -6.66 3.85
CA LEU A 29 -16.04 -6.38 5.16
C LEU A 29 -17.48 -5.88 5.02
N ASP A 30 -18.31 -6.12 6.03
CA ASP A 30 -19.68 -5.59 6.07
C ASP A 30 -19.70 -4.06 6.08
N TYR A 31 -20.73 -3.48 5.46
CA TYR A 31 -20.86 -2.02 5.27
C TYR A 31 -20.74 -1.22 6.56
N ASP A 32 -21.40 -1.65 7.64
CA ASP A 32 -21.36 -0.94 8.91
C ASP A 32 -19.98 -0.98 9.56
N LEU A 33 -19.26 -2.11 9.44
CA LEU A 33 -17.88 -2.22 9.90
C LEU A 33 -16.95 -1.32 9.08
N GLN A 34 -17.13 -1.27 7.76
CA GLN A 34 -16.38 -0.35 6.92
C GLN A 34 -16.58 1.11 7.36
N ARG A 35 -17.81 1.52 7.68
CA ARG A 35 -18.09 2.89 8.15
C ARG A 35 -17.39 3.22 9.47
N GLN A 36 -17.31 2.26 10.39
CA GLN A 36 -16.63 2.43 11.67
C GLN A 36 -15.12 2.55 11.52
N LEU A 37 -14.53 1.74 10.63
CA LEU A 37 -13.07 1.72 10.41
C LEU A 37 -12.57 2.85 9.51
N TYR A 38 -13.41 3.37 8.61
CA TYR A 38 -12.99 4.35 7.60
C TYR A 38 -12.24 5.57 8.16
N PRO A 39 -12.67 6.21 9.28
CA PRO A 39 -11.95 7.35 9.84
C PRO A 39 -10.51 7.03 10.27
N MET A 40 -10.22 5.77 10.66
CA MET A 40 -8.89 5.31 11.04
C MET A 40 -8.05 4.91 9.81
N MET A 41 -8.69 4.45 8.75
CA MET A 41 -8.02 3.87 7.57
C MET A 41 -7.77 4.88 6.45
N LYS A 42 -8.57 5.95 6.35
CA LYS A 42 -8.52 6.91 5.24
C LYS A 42 -7.20 7.70 5.16
N ASP A 43 -6.51 7.85 6.30
CA ASP A 43 -5.29 8.63 6.39
C ASP A 43 -4.03 7.76 6.16
N ILE A 44 -4.21 6.44 6.10
CA ILE A 44 -3.13 5.49 5.80
C ILE A 44 -3.04 5.31 4.29
N LYS A 45 -1.99 5.86 3.68
CA LYS A 45 -1.68 5.70 2.26
C LYS A 45 -0.45 4.83 2.04
N PRO A 46 -0.48 3.89 1.08
CA PRO A 46 0.68 3.08 0.74
C PRO A 46 1.78 3.93 0.11
N LEU A 47 3.04 3.58 0.39
CA LEU A 47 4.20 4.17 -0.28
C LEU A 47 4.26 3.73 -1.75
N PRO A 48 4.87 4.54 -2.66
CA PRO A 48 5.02 4.18 -4.06
C PRO A 48 5.81 2.89 -4.23
N SER A 49 5.33 1.97 -5.06
CA SER A 49 5.93 0.64 -5.25
C SER A 49 6.65 0.50 -6.60
N ILE A 50 7.40 -0.59 -6.77
CA ILE A 50 8.09 -0.90 -8.01
C ILE A 50 7.11 -1.57 -8.98
N TYR A 51 6.99 -1.04 -10.20
CA TYR A 51 6.18 -1.64 -11.27
C TYR A 51 7.05 -1.90 -12.50
N TYR A 52 7.21 -3.19 -12.85
CA TYR A 52 7.85 -3.63 -14.08
C TYR A 52 6.80 -4.36 -14.94
N PRO A 53 6.31 -3.73 -16.02
CA PRO A 53 5.24 -4.29 -16.86
C PRO A 53 5.53 -5.70 -17.36
N ASP A 54 6.78 -6.03 -17.63
CA ASP A 54 7.20 -7.35 -18.13
C ASP A 54 6.89 -8.52 -17.17
N PHE A 55 6.65 -8.20 -15.89
CA PHE A 55 6.39 -9.19 -14.84
C PHE A 55 4.92 -9.24 -14.40
N ILE A 56 4.05 -8.36 -14.94
CA ILE A 56 2.66 -8.22 -14.51
C ILE A 56 1.74 -8.20 -15.74
N ALA A 57 0.52 -8.71 -15.61
CA ALA A 57 -0.46 -8.65 -16.68
C ALA A 57 -0.69 -7.20 -17.16
N ALA A 58 -0.71 -7.00 -18.48
CA ALA A 58 -0.79 -5.68 -19.11
C ALA A 58 -2.03 -4.86 -18.70
N ASN A 59 -3.10 -5.53 -18.26
CA ASN A 59 -4.34 -4.90 -17.76
C ASN A 59 -4.19 -4.22 -16.39
N GLN A 60 -3.05 -4.36 -15.72
CA GLN A 60 -2.78 -3.71 -14.43
C GLN A 60 -2.17 -2.30 -14.60
N ALA A 61 -1.86 -1.88 -15.82
CA ALA A 61 -1.27 -0.57 -16.09
C ALA A 61 -2.15 0.59 -15.60
N ASP A 62 -3.48 0.47 -15.75
CA ASP A 62 -4.43 1.50 -15.34
C ASP A 62 -4.50 1.68 -13.82
N ARG A 63 -4.04 0.68 -13.04
CA ARG A 63 -4.02 0.72 -11.57
C ARG A 63 -2.71 1.27 -11.01
N ALA A 64 -1.68 1.42 -11.86
CA ALA A 64 -0.33 1.75 -11.47
C ALA A 64 -0.09 3.27 -11.49
N ASP A 65 -0.72 4.00 -10.58
CA ASP A 65 -0.56 5.46 -10.42
C ASP A 65 0.45 5.85 -9.32
N ASN A 66 0.92 4.89 -8.52
CA ASN A 66 1.82 5.08 -7.38
C ASN A 66 3.13 4.28 -7.53
N VAL A 67 3.93 4.64 -8.53
CA VAL A 67 5.10 3.85 -8.96
C VAL A 67 6.42 4.60 -8.78
N LEU A 68 7.44 3.89 -8.27
CA LEU A 68 8.84 4.32 -8.25
C LEU A 68 9.44 4.30 -9.65
N LYS A 69 10.02 5.43 -10.05
CA LYS A 69 10.70 5.61 -11.34
C LYS A 69 12.21 5.43 -11.16
N GLY A 70 12.87 5.02 -12.24
CA GLY A 70 14.32 4.88 -12.30
C GLY A 70 14.75 3.45 -12.60
N SER A 71 16.05 3.21 -12.46
CA SER A 71 16.69 1.91 -12.61
C SER A 71 16.36 0.97 -11.45
N LYS A 72 16.61 -0.33 -11.66
CA LYS A 72 16.48 -1.35 -10.61
C LYS A 72 17.34 -1.04 -9.38
N GLN A 73 18.52 -0.47 -9.60
CA GLN A 73 19.45 -0.11 -8.53
C GLN A 73 18.91 1.06 -7.68
N GLU A 74 18.40 2.11 -8.32
CA GLU A 74 17.79 3.24 -7.62
C GLU A 74 16.56 2.80 -6.82
N ASN A 75 15.71 1.97 -7.40
CA ASN A 75 14.54 1.42 -6.72
C ASN A 75 14.93 0.59 -5.49
N LEU A 76 15.96 -0.26 -5.59
CA LEU A 76 16.49 -1.03 -4.46
C LEU A 76 16.95 -0.11 -3.32
N GLU A 77 17.67 0.96 -3.64
CA GLU A 77 18.15 1.92 -2.65
C GLU A 77 17.00 2.68 -1.99
N GLN A 78 15.96 3.05 -2.74
CA GLN A 78 14.76 3.69 -2.19
C GLN A 78 14.03 2.77 -1.19
N ILE A 79 13.76 1.52 -1.57
CA ILE A 79 13.10 0.56 -0.68
C ILE A 79 13.91 0.36 0.62
N ARG A 80 15.24 0.22 0.52
CA ARG A 80 16.11 0.09 1.71
C ARG A 80 16.05 1.29 2.64
N LYS A 81 15.89 2.50 2.10
CA LYS A 81 15.72 3.73 2.90
C LYS A 81 14.35 3.82 3.56
N GLN A 82 13.32 3.23 2.95
CA GLN A 82 11.94 3.29 3.44
C GLN A 82 11.63 2.25 4.53
N ILE A 83 12.27 1.07 4.51
CA ILE A 83 12.02 0.00 5.51
C ILE A 83 12.08 0.49 6.96
N PRO A 84 13.10 1.26 7.40
CA PRO A 84 13.15 1.76 8.77
C PRO A 84 12.04 2.76 9.13
N LEU A 85 11.40 3.39 8.14
CA LEU A 85 10.38 4.42 8.33
C LEU A 85 8.96 3.84 8.50
N LEU A 86 8.74 2.58 8.15
CA LEU A 86 7.41 1.94 8.17
C LEU A 86 6.77 1.85 9.55
N GLY A 87 7.55 1.93 10.63
CA GLY A 87 7.08 1.81 12.02
C GLY A 87 6.86 3.15 12.74
N HIS A 88 7.01 4.29 12.05
CA HIS A 88 7.02 5.62 12.67
C HIS A 88 5.82 6.52 12.30
N HIS A 89 4.78 5.94 11.69
CA HIS A 89 3.56 6.63 11.29
C HIS A 89 2.40 6.37 12.26
#